data_AF-A0A370LF50-F1
#
_entry.id   AF-A0A370LF50-F1
#
_cell.length_a   1.000
_cell.length_b   1.000
_cell.length_c   1.000
_cell.angle_alpha   90.00
_cell.angle_beta   90.00
_cell.angle_gamma   90.00
#
_symmetry.space_group_name_H-M   'P 1'
#
loop_
_entity.id
_entity.type
_entity.pdbx_description
1 polymer ?
#
loop_
_entity_poly.entity_id
_entity_poly.type
_entity_poly.pdbx_seq_one_letter_code
_entity_poly.pdbx_strand_id
1 'polypeptide(L)'
;MSLTEAKKGGPYTKNDREGRRNEVARLHFEFGYSARKIAETMKINPNTINADIQYLYNSIKEETRQKRDDLILQQLGRLDAQRTRILEGITEGGENKVKLEKLLLDIDSKINDILMRISKEPNALKEKKDESQIRELILFLIIKHAKNPCIRNEELICEIINLEECTMEKSIEIVTDMESLGLKCCLKLNEERLAYDLLEFALLRKYIKHNGDFIDKIHALWMIHQHSSFETDDLNRKYLKEFRGRTTWSEKTHEKFDEEMKAIEARRAKAIAGTITDIINNEDDGVLSAETFIRYAKYMGTFFGNRKTVLEGLISDSFETNDEFL
;
A
#
# COMPACT_ATOMS: atom_id res chain seq x y z
N MET A 1 -28.76 7.19 -42.62
CA MET A 1 -28.65 7.62 -44.03
C MET A 1 -27.48 6.87 -44.65
N SER A 2 -27.68 6.19 -45.77
CA SER A 2 -26.65 5.37 -46.40
C SER A 2 -25.53 6.26 -46.98
N LEU A 3 -24.31 6.16 -46.44
CA LEU A 3 -23.13 6.91 -46.89
C LEU A 3 -22.59 6.46 -48.28
N THR A 4 -23.34 5.65 -49.02
CA THR A 4 -22.88 4.98 -50.25
C THR A 4 -23.09 5.79 -51.54
N GLU A 5 -23.67 6.98 -51.47
CA GLU A 5 -23.84 7.84 -52.65
C GLU A 5 -22.58 8.68 -52.89
N ALA A 6 -21.89 8.41 -54.01
CA ALA A 6 -20.71 9.15 -54.42
C ALA A 6 -21.04 10.63 -54.67
N LYS A 7 -20.55 11.51 -53.79
CA LYS A 7 -20.84 12.95 -53.85
C LYS A 7 -20.24 13.58 -55.13
N LYS A 8 -21.09 14.21 -55.94
CA LYS A 8 -20.72 14.91 -57.19
C LYS A 8 -20.28 16.37 -56.95
N GLY A 9 -19.25 16.57 -56.12
CA GLY A 9 -18.62 17.88 -55.89
C GLY A 9 -19.25 18.73 -54.77
N GLY A 10 -18.42 19.59 -54.15
CA GLY A 10 -18.78 20.52 -53.07
C GLY A 10 -18.27 20.13 -51.66
N PRO A 11 -17.95 21.09 -50.76
CA PRO A 11 -17.44 20.81 -49.40
C PRO A 11 -18.41 19.97 -48.57
N TYR A 12 -17.92 19.05 -47.75
CA TYR A 12 -18.75 18.26 -46.82
C TYR A 12 -19.31 19.13 -45.70
N THR A 13 -20.58 18.89 -45.32
CA THR A 13 -21.16 19.52 -44.13
C THR A 13 -20.50 18.98 -42.86
N LYS A 14 -20.70 19.64 -41.71
CA LYS A 14 -20.09 19.20 -40.44
C LYS A 14 -20.53 17.78 -40.06
N ASN A 15 -21.83 17.49 -40.19
CA ASN A 15 -22.42 16.18 -39.87
C ASN A 15 -21.93 15.09 -40.83
N ASP A 16 -21.77 15.39 -42.12
CA ASP A 16 -21.25 14.41 -43.08
C ASP A 16 -19.78 14.07 -42.80
N ARG A 17 -18.97 15.04 -42.36
CA ARG A 17 -17.58 14.79 -41.98
C ARG A 17 -17.50 13.89 -40.76
N GLU A 18 -18.36 14.11 -39.78
CA GLU A 18 -18.40 13.30 -38.56
C GLU A 18 -18.86 11.86 -38.85
N GLY A 19 -19.96 11.68 -39.58
CA GLY A 19 -20.42 10.34 -39.99
C GLY A 19 -19.38 9.60 -40.83
N ARG A 20 -18.70 10.30 -41.74
CA ARG A 20 -17.58 9.72 -42.50
C ARG A 20 -16.41 9.33 -41.59
N ARG A 21 -16.00 10.19 -40.67
CA ARG A 21 -14.89 9.92 -39.73
C ARG A 21 -15.19 8.73 -38.83
N ASN A 22 -16.43 8.57 -38.36
CA ASN A 22 -16.83 7.43 -37.55
C ASN A 22 -16.72 6.12 -38.35
N GLU A 23 -17.16 6.12 -39.60
CA GLU A 23 -17.03 4.94 -40.46
C GLU A 23 -15.57 4.67 -40.85
N VAL A 24 -14.77 5.71 -41.10
CA VAL A 24 -13.32 5.58 -41.32
C VAL A 24 -12.63 5.04 -40.07
N ALA A 25 -13.00 5.51 -38.88
CA ALA A 25 -12.47 5.02 -37.61
C ALA A 25 -12.80 3.53 -37.44
N ARG A 26 -14.06 3.15 -37.65
CA ARG A 26 -14.51 1.75 -37.62
C ARG A 26 -13.67 0.88 -38.55
N LEU A 27 -13.63 1.22 -39.85
CA LEU A 27 -12.89 0.44 -40.86
C LEU A 27 -11.38 0.40 -40.62
N HIS A 28 -10.79 1.49 -40.12
CA HIS A 28 -9.34 1.58 -39.91
C HIS A 28 -8.88 0.93 -38.60
N PHE A 29 -9.56 1.20 -37.49
CA PHE A 29 -9.15 0.74 -36.16
C PHE A 29 -9.74 -0.63 -35.80
N GLU A 30 -10.99 -0.93 -36.17
CA GLU A 30 -11.61 -2.22 -35.84
C GLU A 30 -11.29 -3.28 -36.91
N PHE A 31 -11.42 -2.93 -38.19
CA PHE A 31 -11.23 -3.87 -39.30
C PHE A 31 -9.82 -3.80 -39.91
N GLY A 32 -8.98 -2.85 -39.49
CA GLY A 32 -7.58 -2.77 -39.91
C GLY A 32 -7.35 -2.40 -41.38
N TYR A 33 -8.34 -1.82 -42.07
CA TYR A 33 -8.23 -1.51 -43.49
C TYR A 33 -7.26 -0.35 -43.77
N SER A 34 -6.55 -0.44 -44.91
CA SER A 34 -5.67 0.63 -45.38
C SER A 34 -6.49 1.80 -45.94
N ALA A 35 -5.93 3.02 -45.91
CA ALA A 35 -6.61 4.21 -46.45
C ALA A 35 -7.07 4.03 -47.91
N ARG A 36 -6.28 3.31 -48.71
CA ARG A 36 -6.62 2.95 -50.10
C ARG A 36 -7.81 2.01 -50.17
N LYS A 37 -7.84 0.96 -49.34
CA LYS A 37 -8.96 0.01 -49.29
C LYS A 37 -10.24 0.68 -48.79
N ILE A 38 -10.14 1.55 -47.79
CA ILE A 38 -11.26 2.35 -47.28
C ILE A 38 -11.78 3.30 -48.36
N ALA A 39 -10.89 3.97 -49.09
CA ALA A 39 -11.25 4.84 -50.20
C ALA A 39 -12.00 4.10 -51.31
N GLU A 40 -11.57 2.87 -51.64
CA GLU A 40 -12.26 1.99 -52.60
C GLU A 40 -13.64 1.55 -52.07
N THR A 41 -13.72 1.09 -50.82
CA THR A 41 -14.95 0.61 -50.19
C THR A 41 -16.00 1.71 -50.04
N MET A 42 -15.58 2.91 -49.60
CA MET A 42 -16.48 4.05 -49.38
C MET A 42 -16.67 4.90 -50.65
N LYS A 43 -15.91 4.64 -51.73
CA LYS A 43 -15.85 5.45 -52.96
C LYS A 43 -15.53 6.93 -52.68
N ILE A 44 -14.55 7.18 -51.80
CA ILE A 44 -14.11 8.51 -51.36
C ILE A 44 -12.65 8.73 -51.78
N ASN A 45 -12.27 9.99 -52.05
CA ASN A 45 -10.89 10.33 -52.41
C ASN A 45 -9.90 9.85 -51.31
N PRO A 46 -8.83 9.11 -51.68
CA PRO A 46 -7.82 8.62 -50.72
C PRO A 46 -7.18 9.70 -49.86
N ASN A 47 -7.00 10.91 -50.40
CA ASN A 47 -6.43 12.03 -49.65
C ASN A 47 -7.36 12.50 -48.53
N THR A 48 -8.67 12.47 -48.76
CA THR A 48 -9.68 12.80 -47.74
C THR A 48 -9.66 11.77 -46.62
N ILE A 49 -9.55 10.48 -46.96
CA ILE A 49 -9.43 9.39 -45.98
C ILE A 49 -8.15 9.54 -45.17
N ASN A 50 -7.01 9.84 -45.80
CA ASN A 50 -5.75 10.09 -45.10
C ASN A 50 -5.84 11.27 -44.14
N ALA A 51 -6.48 12.38 -44.55
CA ALA A 51 -6.69 13.54 -43.70
C ALA A 51 -7.59 13.22 -42.49
N ASP A 52 -8.64 12.42 -42.69
CA ASP A 52 -9.51 11.99 -41.59
C ASP A 52 -8.81 11.02 -40.64
N ILE A 53 -8.00 10.09 -41.15
CA ILE A 53 -7.17 9.21 -40.32
C ILE A 53 -6.21 10.04 -39.46
N GLN A 54 -5.52 11.03 -40.06
CA GLN A 54 -4.65 11.94 -39.31
C GLN A 54 -5.41 12.74 -38.24
N TYR A 55 -6.60 13.23 -38.57
CA TYR A 55 -7.47 13.90 -37.60
C TYR A 55 -7.80 12.98 -36.42
N LEU A 56 -8.20 11.73 -36.69
CA LEU A 56 -8.53 10.74 -35.66
C LEU A 56 -7.32 10.43 -34.76
N TYR A 57 -6.12 10.28 -35.33
CA TYR A 57 -4.90 10.12 -34.53
C TYR A 57 -4.61 11.32 -33.63
N ASN A 58 -4.84 12.53 -34.12
CA ASN A 58 -4.64 13.74 -33.32
C ASN A 58 -5.70 13.87 -32.23
N SER A 59 -6.97 13.53 -32.50
CA SER A 59 -8.04 13.49 -31.50
C SER A 59 -7.74 12.47 -30.40
N ILE A 60 -7.32 11.26 -30.78
CA ILE A 60 -6.87 10.23 -29.83
C ILE A 60 -5.69 10.79 -29.02
N LYS A 61 -4.66 11.34 -29.66
CA LYS A 61 -3.47 11.88 -28.97
C LYS A 61 -3.79 12.98 -27.95
N GLU A 62 -4.75 13.85 -28.23
CA GLU A 62 -5.18 14.89 -27.28
C GLU A 62 -6.04 14.30 -26.14
N GLU A 63 -6.88 13.29 -26.40
CA GLU A 63 -7.59 12.54 -25.34
C GLU A 63 -6.64 11.68 -24.48
N THR A 64 -5.59 11.10 -25.10
CA THR A 64 -4.64 10.19 -24.41
C THR A 64 -3.50 10.91 -23.70
N ARG A 65 -3.45 12.25 -23.73
CA ARG A 65 -2.58 13.02 -22.83
C ARG A 65 -2.89 12.77 -21.34
N GLN A 66 -4.01 12.11 -21.03
CA GLN A 66 -4.44 11.80 -19.67
C GLN A 66 -4.11 10.39 -19.14
N LYS A 67 -3.78 9.37 -19.95
CA LYS A 67 -3.46 8.02 -19.43
C LYS A 67 -2.46 7.25 -20.32
N ARG A 68 -1.23 7.07 -19.84
CA ARG A 68 -0.17 6.32 -20.54
C ARG A 68 -0.54 4.84 -20.77
N ASP A 69 -1.28 4.24 -19.85
CA ASP A 69 -1.63 2.81 -19.91
C ASP A 69 -2.54 2.50 -21.10
N ASP A 70 -3.43 3.43 -21.46
CA ASP A 70 -4.34 3.28 -22.59
C ASP A 70 -3.59 3.32 -23.94
N LEU A 71 -2.51 4.11 -24.05
CA LEU A 71 -1.65 4.11 -25.23
C LEU A 71 -0.95 2.77 -25.43
N ILE A 72 -0.50 2.16 -24.33
CA ILE A 72 0.21 0.88 -24.36
C ILE A 72 -0.75 -0.24 -24.80
N LEU A 73 -1.95 -0.28 -24.23
CA LEU A 73 -3.00 -1.24 -24.62
C LEU A 73 -3.41 -1.08 -26.08
N GLN A 74 -3.52 0.16 -26.58
CA GLN A 74 -3.86 0.41 -27.97
C GLN A 74 -2.76 -0.03 -28.94
N GLN A 75 -1.48 0.16 -28.59
CA GLN A 75 -0.35 -0.33 -29.39
C GLN A 75 -0.29 -1.85 -29.40
N LEU A 76 -0.58 -2.50 -28.27
CA LEU A 76 -0.66 -3.96 -28.17
C LEU A 76 -1.73 -4.51 -29.11
N GLY A 77 -2.96 -3.97 -29.04
CA GLY A 77 -4.07 -4.42 -29.90
C GLY A 77 -3.80 -4.23 -31.40
N ARG A 78 -3.03 -3.19 -31.77
CA ARG A 78 -2.60 -2.98 -33.16
C ARG A 78 -1.62 -4.01 -33.66
N LEU A 79 -0.66 -4.37 -32.82
CA LEU A 79 0.33 -5.40 -33.13
C LEU A 79 -0.35 -6.77 -33.23
N ASP A 80 -1.30 -7.07 -32.34
CA ASP A 80 -2.11 -8.30 -32.42
C ASP A 80 -2.95 -8.37 -33.70
N ALA A 81 -3.61 -7.28 -34.10
CA ALA A 81 -4.36 -7.25 -35.35
C ALA A 81 -3.45 -7.41 -36.60
N GLN A 82 -2.20 -6.92 -36.55
CA GLN A 82 -1.22 -7.17 -37.61
C GLN A 82 -0.76 -8.63 -37.62
N ARG A 83 -0.51 -9.20 -36.43
CA ARG A 83 -0.15 -10.60 -36.23
C ARG A 83 -1.19 -11.55 -36.84
N THR A 84 -2.47 -11.34 -36.57
CA THR A 84 -3.58 -12.14 -37.10
C THR A 84 -3.60 -12.14 -38.63
N ARG A 85 -3.45 -10.97 -39.28
CA ARG A 85 -3.45 -10.87 -40.75
C ARG A 85 -2.29 -11.60 -41.41
N ILE A 86 -1.13 -11.60 -40.78
CA ILE A 86 0.06 -12.28 -41.29
C ILE A 86 -0.12 -13.79 -41.17
N LEU A 87 -0.70 -14.26 -40.05
CA LEU A 87 -1.03 -15.67 -39.85
C LEU A 87 -2.01 -16.17 -40.91
N GLU A 88 -3.07 -15.40 -41.21
CA GLU A 88 -4.03 -15.71 -42.28
C GLU A 88 -3.32 -15.83 -43.64
N GLY A 89 -2.46 -14.87 -44.00
CA GLY A 89 -1.69 -14.91 -45.24
C GLY A 89 -0.66 -16.05 -45.32
N ILE A 90 -0.16 -16.55 -44.19
CA ILE A 90 0.71 -17.73 -44.11
C ILE A 90 -0.11 -19.00 -44.35
N THR A 91 -1.32 -19.09 -43.79
CA THR A 91 -2.21 -20.26 -43.94
C THR A 91 -2.74 -20.43 -45.36
N GLU A 92 -2.86 -19.34 -46.13
CA GLU A 92 -3.32 -19.36 -47.52
C GLU A 92 -2.25 -19.83 -48.54
N GLY A 93 -1.00 -20.07 -48.11
CA GLY A 93 -0.02 -20.85 -48.89
C GLY A 93 0.70 -20.13 -50.05
N GLY A 94 0.93 -18.81 -49.96
CA GLY A 94 1.61 -18.03 -51.02
C GLY A 94 3.15 -18.09 -51.06
N GLU A 95 3.75 -17.73 -52.20
CA GLU A 95 5.22 -17.71 -52.47
C GLU A 95 6.05 -16.80 -51.52
N ASN A 96 5.40 -15.96 -50.71
CA ASN A 96 6.07 -15.04 -49.78
C ASN A 96 6.08 -15.51 -48.32
N LYS A 97 5.81 -16.80 -48.06
CA LYS A 97 5.71 -17.38 -46.71
C LYS A 97 6.87 -17.01 -45.78
N VAL A 98 8.11 -17.15 -46.25
CA VAL A 98 9.32 -16.82 -45.44
C VAL A 98 9.39 -15.33 -45.07
N LYS A 99 8.94 -14.43 -45.95
CA LYS A 99 8.89 -12.98 -45.63
C LYS A 99 7.81 -12.65 -44.61
N LEU A 100 6.67 -13.34 -44.67
CA LEU A 100 5.58 -13.21 -43.71
C LEU A 100 5.98 -13.74 -42.33
N GLU A 101 6.67 -14.89 -42.26
CA GLU A 101 7.21 -15.45 -41.02
C GLU A 101 8.23 -14.51 -40.36
N LYS A 102 9.10 -13.86 -41.14
CA LYS A 102 10.01 -12.84 -40.62
C LYS A 102 9.26 -11.64 -40.05
N LEU A 103 8.21 -11.17 -40.72
CA LEU A 103 7.40 -10.05 -40.24
C LEU A 103 6.66 -10.40 -38.94
N LEU A 104 6.22 -11.65 -38.81
CA LEU A 104 5.59 -12.17 -37.60
C LEU A 104 6.54 -12.13 -36.41
N LEU A 105 7.78 -12.60 -36.58
CA LEU A 105 8.82 -12.55 -35.55
C LEU A 105 9.13 -11.12 -35.11
N ASP A 106 9.19 -10.16 -36.04
CA ASP A 106 9.42 -8.75 -35.72
C ASP A 106 8.27 -8.14 -34.89
N ILE A 107 7.03 -8.56 -35.13
CA ILE A 107 5.86 -8.14 -34.35
C ILE A 107 5.90 -8.77 -32.96
N ASP A 108 6.13 -10.08 -32.86
CA ASP A 108 6.21 -10.79 -31.58
C ASP A 108 7.34 -10.22 -30.70
N SER A 109 8.49 -9.86 -31.30
CA SER A 109 9.58 -9.19 -30.58
C SER A 109 9.16 -7.82 -30.04
N LYS A 110 8.40 -7.03 -30.81
CA LYS A 110 7.91 -5.71 -30.36
C LYS A 110 6.85 -5.82 -29.26
N ILE A 111 5.97 -6.81 -29.34
CA ILE A 111 5.01 -7.11 -28.28
C ILE A 111 5.76 -7.46 -27.00
N ASN A 112 6.76 -8.35 -27.08
CA ASN A 112 7.58 -8.72 -25.93
C ASN A 112 8.35 -7.54 -25.34
N ASP A 113 8.91 -6.65 -26.16
CA ASP A 113 9.59 -5.45 -25.68
C ASP A 113 8.64 -4.50 -24.94
N ILE A 114 7.40 -4.35 -25.43
CA ILE A 114 6.36 -3.54 -24.79
C ILE A 114 5.96 -4.18 -23.45
N LEU A 115 5.69 -5.48 -23.42
CA LEU A 115 5.35 -6.21 -22.20
C LEU A 115 6.48 -6.13 -21.16
N MET A 116 7.73 -6.27 -21.58
CA MET A 116 8.90 -6.12 -20.71
C MET A 116 9.06 -4.71 -20.16
N ARG A 117 8.63 -3.66 -20.88
CA ARG A 117 8.61 -2.29 -20.37
C ARG A 117 7.51 -2.10 -19.33
N ILE A 118 6.32 -2.63 -19.58
CA ILE A 118 5.22 -2.62 -18.59
C ILE A 118 5.64 -3.36 -17.31
N SER A 119 6.27 -4.53 -17.43
CA SER A 119 6.74 -5.31 -16.28
C SER A 119 7.92 -4.67 -15.54
N LYS A 120 8.66 -3.76 -16.18
CA LYS A 120 9.74 -2.98 -15.55
C LYS A 120 9.24 -1.66 -14.94
N GLU A 121 8.06 -1.20 -15.31
CA GLU A 121 7.45 0.05 -14.83
C GLU A 121 6.49 -0.03 -13.62
N PRO A 122 6.35 -1.11 -12.80
CA PRO A 122 5.38 -1.03 -11.70
C PRO A 122 5.80 -0.12 -10.52
N ASN A 123 6.99 0.50 -10.52
CA ASN A 123 7.52 1.22 -9.33
C ASN A 123 8.00 2.66 -9.56
N ALA A 124 7.90 3.24 -10.77
CA ALA A 124 8.44 4.59 -11.01
C ALA A 124 7.45 5.75 -10.71
N LEU A 125 6.17 5.44 -10.47
CA LEU A 125 5.12 6.42 -10.17
C LEU A 125 4.28 6.09 -8.93
N LYS A 126 4.62 5.03 -8.20
CA LYS A 126 4.15 4.92 -6.81
C LYS A 126 4.87 6.03 -6.06
N GLU A 127 4.14 7.03 -5.59
CA GLU A 127 4.63 7.97 -4.60
C GLU A 127 5.27 7.13 -3.51
N LYS A 128 6.62 7.11 -3.51
CA LYS A 128 7.39 6.38 -2.52
C LYS A 128 6.84 6.88 -1.20
N LYS A 129 6.24 5.98 -0.40
CA LYS A 129 5.68 6.40 0.88
C LYS A 129 6.81 7.11 1.62
N ASP A 130 6.51 8.30 2.14
CA ASP A 130 7.51 9.11 2.79
C ASP A 130 8.19 8.26 3.86
N GLU A 131 9.52 8.15 3.79
CA GLU A 131 10.29 7.36 4.74
C GLU A 131 10.01 7.82 6.19
N SER A 132 9.62 9.09 6.36
CA SER A 132 9.11 9.63 7.62
C SER A 132 7.91 8.84 8.16
N GLN A 133 6.94 8.46 7.33
CA GLN A 133 5.78 7.67 7.75
C GLN A 133 6.18 6.25 8.16
N ILE A 134 7.12 5.64 7.43
CA ILE A 134 7.65 4.32 7.81
C ILE A 134 8.39 4.42 9.16
N ARG A 135 9.20 5.46 9.35
CA ARG A 135 9.88 5.74 10.61
C ARG A 135 8.89 5.83 11.77
N GLU A 136 7.86 6.66 11.65
CA GLU A 136 6.81 6.83 12.67
C GLU A 136 6.11 5.50 13.02
N LEU A 137 5.71 4.73 12.00
CA LEU A 137 5.08 3.42 12.17
C LEU A 137 5.98 2.45 12.95
N ILE A 138 7.25 2.33 12.55
CA ILE A 138 8.20 1.41 13.19
C ILE A 138 8.42 1.78 14.65
N LEU A 139 8.61 3.07 14.93
CA LEU A 139 8.87 3.54 16.29
C LEU A 139 7.66 3.32 17.20
N PHE A 140 6.46 3.58 16.69
CA PHE A 140 5.23 3.26 17.41
C PHE A 140 5.10 1.75 17.68
N LEU A 141 5.37 0.91 16.68
CA LEU A 141 5.33 -0.54 16.84
C LEU A 141 6.36 -1.05 17.86
N ILE A 142 7.55 -0.47 17.92
CA ILE A 142 8.55 -0.80 18.95
C ILE A 142 8.01 -0.47 20.35
N ILE A 143 7.36 0.68 20.54
CA ILE A 143 6.74 1.05 21.82
C ILE A 143 5.62 0.07 22.17
N LYS A 144 4.73 -0.21 21.21
CA LYS A 144 3.60 -1.14 21.39
C LYS A 144 4.10 -2.54 21.73
N HIS A 145 5.18 -3.00 21.10
CA HIS A 145 5.76 -4.31 21.30
C HIS A 145 7.01 -4.27 22.19
N ALA A 146 7.11 -3.33 23.13
CA ALA A 146 8.31 -3.16 23.97
C ALA A 146 8.70 -4.44 24.74
N LYS A 147 7.74 -5.33 25.04
CA LYS A 147 8.01 -6.64 25.65
C LYS A 147 8.87 -7.55 24.75
N ASN A 148 8.64 -7.52 23.44
CA ASN A 148 9.35 -8.28 22.42
C ASN A 148 9.18 -7.57 21.07
N PRO A 149 10.16 -6.77 20.62
CA PRO A 149 10.04 -5.97 19.39
C PRO A 149 10.15 -6.83 18.10
N CYS A 150 10.15 -8.15 18.21
CA CYS A 150 10.03 -9.05 17.08
C CYS A 150 8.57 -9.25 16.69
N ILE A 151 8.25 -9.06 15.42
CA ILE A 151 6.88 -9.22 14.90
C ILE A 151 6.86 -10.13 13.67
N ARG A 152 5.86 -11.01 13.57
CA ARG A 152 5.70 -11.84 12.37
C ARG A 152 5.19 -11.00 11.20
N ASN A 153 5.42 -11.46 9.97
CA ASN A 153 4.98 -10.74 8.79
C ASN A 153 3.45 -10.54 8.77
N GLU A 154 2.68 -11.57 9.12
CA GLU A 154 1.22 -11.49 9.14
C GLU A 154 0.71 -10.54 10.23
N GLU A 155 1.39 -10.52 11.38
CA GLU A 155 1.08 -9.60 12.48
C GLU A 155 1.43 -8.16 12.11
N LEU A 156 2.58 -7.94 11.48
CA LEU A 156 3.00 -6.62 11.01
C LEU A 156 1.98 -6.04 10.01
N ILE A 157 1.50 -6.87 9.10
CA ILE A 157 0.45 -6.48 8.15
C ILE A 157 -0.84 -6.07 8.89
N CYS A 158 -1.31 -6.89 9.83
CA CYS A 158 -2.50 -6.59 10.64
C CYS A 158 -2.32 -5.30 11.47
N GLU A 159 -1.14 -5.11 12.04
CA GLU A 159 -0.81 -3.91 12.80
C GLU A 159 -0.84 -2.66 11.92
N ILE A 160 -0.27 -2.70 10.71
CA ILE A 160 -0.31 -1.59 9.76
C ILE A 160 -1.75 -1.29 9.31
N ILE A 161 -2.57 -2.32 9.04
CA ILE A 161 -4.00 -2.13 8.71
C ILE A 161 -4.70 -1.36 9.82
N ASN A 162 -4.48 -1.75 11.07
CA ASN A 162 -5.09 -1.09 12.21
C ASN A 162 -4.58 0.35 12.36
N LEU A 163 -3.27 0.56 12.34
CA LEU A 163 -2.67 1.88 12.58
C LEU A 163 -3.00 2.91 11.50
N GLU A 164 -3.00 2.48 10.23
CA GLU A 164 -3.19 3.36 9.07
C GLU A 164 -4.62 3.34 8.52
N GLU A 165 -5.52 2.56 9.11
CA GLU A 165 -6.91 2.34 8.64
C GLU A 165 -6.99 2.01 7.14
N CYS A 166 -6.05 1.17 6.67
CA CYS A 166 -5.86 0.89 5.25
C CYS A 166 -6.28 -0.53 4.85
N THR A 167 -6.35 -0.81 3.54
CA THR A 167 -6.66 -2.15 3.03
C THR A 167 -5.46 -3.09 3.17
N MET A 168 -5.71 -4.40 3.06
CA MET A 168 -4.67 -5.44 3.05
C MET A 168 -3.63 -5.21 1.94
N GLU A 169 -4.07 -4.79 0.76
CA GLU A 169 -3.16 -4.53 -0.37
C GLU A 169 -2.24 -3.34 -0.05
N LYS A 170 -2.77 -2.31 0.59
CA LYS A 170 -1.99 -1.13 0.98
C LYS A 170 -1.00 -1.44 2.10
N SER A 171 -1.37 -2.26 3.07
CA SER A 171 -0.44 -2.67 4.13
C SER A 171 0.67 -3.59 3.60
N ILE A 172 0.37 -4.51 2.67
CA ILE A 172 1.40 -5.31 1.98
C ILE A 172 2.37 -4.42 1.21
N GLU A 173 1.87 -3.37 0.54
CA GLU A 173 2.72 -2.37 -0.13
C GLU A 173 3.65 -1.67 0.86
N ILE A 174 3.14 -1.23 2.01
CA ILE A 174 3.94 -0.59 3.07
C ILE A 174 5.02 -1.55 3.59
N VAL A 175 4.68 -2.83 3.83
CA VAL A 175 5.66 -3.83 4.24
C VAL A 175 6.71 -4.05 3.15
N THR A 176 6.31 -4.11 1.88
CA THR A 176 7.24 -4.24 0.75
C THR A 176 8.21 -3.05 0.69
N ASP A 177 7.71 -1.84 0.96
CA ASP A 177 8.55 -0.63 1.06
C ASP A 177 9.54 -0.75 2.24
N MET A 178 9.10 -1.21 3.41
CA MET A 178 9.98 -1.49 4.56
C MET A 178 11.04 -2.55 4.25
N GLU A 179 10.65 -3.63 3.57
CA GLU A 179 11.57 -4.66 3.09
C GLU A 179 12.62 -4.10 2.14
N SER A 180 12.22 -3.21 1.23
CA SER A 180 13.12 -2.52 0.31
C SER A 180 14.11 -1.58 1.02
N LEU A 181 13.73 -1.07 2.19
CA LEU A 181 14.58 -0.26 3.08
C LEU A 181 15.53 -1.12 3.93
N GLY A 182 15.39 -2.44 3.92
CA GLY A 182 16.29 -3.37 4.60
C GLY A 182 15.67 -4.17 5.74
N LEU A 183 14.34 -4.13 5.93
CA LEU A 183 13.67 -4.92 6.98
C LEU A 183 13.95 -6.42 6.86
N LYS A 184 14.14 -6.95 5.64
CA LYS A 184 14.53 -8.35 5.40
C LYS A 184 15.86 -8.74 6.02
N CYS A 185 16.78 -7.80 6.20
CA CYS A 185 18.07 -8.05 6.84
C CYS A 185 17.93 -8.26 8.36
N CYS A 186 16.80 -7.87 8.94
CA CYS A 186 16.50 -7.96 10.37
C CYS A 186 15.59 -9.14 10.70
N LEU A 187 15.50 -10.14 9.82
CA LEU A 187 14.70 -11.34 10.05
C LEU A 187 15.44 -12.30 10.99
N LYS A 188 14.81 -12.69 12.10
CA LYS A 188 15.35 -13.59 13.12
C LYS A 188 14.43 -14.78 13.36
N LEU A 189 15.00 -15.87 13.85
CA LEU A 189 14.24 -16.99 14.37
C LEU A 189 13.80 -16.66 15.81
N ASN A 190 12.50 -16.50 16.03
CA ASN A 190 11.89 -16.27 17.33
C ASN A 190 10.84 -17.37 17.59
N GLU A 191 10.99 -18.14 18.68
CA GLU A 191 10.08 -19.24 19.05
C GLU A 191 9.72 -20.14 17.85
N GLU A 192 10.74 -20.61 17.13
CA GLU A 192 10.61 -21.52 15.96
C GLU A 192 10.02 -20.89 14.69
N ARG A 193 9.69 -19.59 14.69
CA ARG A 193 9.16 -18.88 13.52
C ARG A 193 10.03 -17.70 13.12
N LEU A 194 10.00 -17.33 11.85
CA LEU A 194 10.69 -16.14 11.36
C LEU A 194 9.89 -14.89 11.74
N ALA A 195 10.56 -13.92 12.34
CA ALA A 195 9.99 -12.64 12.75
C ALA A 195 10.97 -11.50 12.45
N TYR A 196 10.45 -10.31 12.16
CA TYR A 196 11.23 -9.11 11.95
C TYR A 196 11.59 -8.46 13.28
N ASP A 197 12.87 -8.21 13.53
CA ASP A 197 13.33 -7.41 14.66
C ASP A 197 13.22 -5.91 14.32
N LEU A 198 12.15 -5.27 14.80
CA LEU A 198 11.87 -3.88 14.49
C LEU A 198 12.89 -2.92 15.12
N LEU A 199 13.45 -3.28 16.28
CA LEU A 199 14.46 -2.46 16.97
C LEU A 199 15.78 -2.45 16.19
N GLU A 200 16.22 -3.62 15.73
CA GLU A 200 17.39 -3.72 14.85
C GLU A 200 17.17 -2.98 13.52
N PHE A 201 15.96 -3.07 12.95
CA PHE A 201 15.62 -2.32 11.74
C PHE A 201 15.67 -0.80 11.96
N ALA A 202 15.15 -0.30 13.09
CA ALA A 202 15.22 1.10 13.44
C ALA A 202 16.66 1.59 13.65
N LEU A 203 17.54 0.76 14.24
CA LEU A 203 18.97 1.02 14.35
C LEU A 203 19.66 1.04 12.98
N LEU A 204 19.37 0.06 12.12
CA LEU A 204 19.92 -0.05 10.76
C LEU A 204 19.61 1.20 9.93
N ARG A 205 18.37 1.69 10.04
CA ARG A 205 17.91 2.92 9.36
C ARG A 205 18.30 4.22 10.07
N LYS A 206 18.93 4.13 11.25
CA LYS A 206 19.26 5.28 12.11
C LYS A 206 18.03 6.11 12.50
N TYR A 207 16.88 5.46 12.63
CA TYR A 207 15.68 6.09 13.21
C TYR A 207 15.87 6.37 14.71
N ILE A 208 16.74 5.59 15.35
CA ILE A 208 17.17 5.71 16.75
C ILE A 208 18.69 5.53 16.85
N LYS A 209 19.27 6.01 17.96
CA LYS A 209 20.70 5.86 18.30
C LYS A 209 20.90 4.64 19.21
N HIS A 210 22.00 3.91 19.02
CA HIS A 210 22.32 2.70 19.81
C HIS A 210 22.43 2.92 21.33
N ASN A 211 22.79 4.13 21.75
CA ASN A 211 22.86 4.53 23.16
C ASN A 211 22.02 5.80 23.39
N GLY A 212 20.88 5.90 22.69
CA GLY A 212 19.95 7.02 22.84
C GLY A 212 18.94 6.76 23.95
N ASP A 213 18.37 7.84 24.49
CA ASP A 213 17.37 7.78 25.57
C ASP A 213 16.17 6.90 25.16
N PHE A 214 15.79 6.89 23.89
CA PHE A 214 14.72 6.02 23.39
C PHE A 214 14.90 4.54 23.78
N ILE A 215 16.11 3.99 23.65
CA ILE A 215 16.36 2.56 23.97
C ILE A 215 16.24 2.33 25.48
N ASP A 216 16.73 3.26 26.29
CA ASP A 216 16.60 3.19 27.75
C ASP A 216 15.13 3.23 28.17
N LYS A 217 14.31 4.05 27.50
CA LYS A 217 12.85 4.09 27.73
C LYS A 217 12.15 2.82 27.27
N ILE A 218 12.52 2.24 26.12
CA ILE A 218 12.00 0.93 25.69
C ILE A 218 12.36 -0.17 26.69
N HIS A 219 13.59 -0.15 27.22
CA HIS A 219 14.00 -1.07 28.27
C HIS A 219 13.22 -0.84 29.58
N ALA A 220 12.96 0.41 29.96
CA ALA A 220 12.10 0.73 31.10
C ALA A 220 10.67 0.19 30.92
N LEU A 221 10.07 0.35 29.73
CA LEU A 221 8.77 -0.24 29.40
C LEU A 221 8.81 -1.77 29.53
N TRP A 222 9.83 -2.41 28.97
CA TRP A 222 10.03 -3.85 29.10
C TRP A 222 10.11 -4.29 30.57
N MET A 223 10.87 -3.58 31.40
CA MET A 223 10.98 -3.84 32.84
C MET A 223 9.63 -3.70 33.55
N ILE A 224 8.84 -2.66 33.22
CA ILE A 224 7.49 -2.48 33.79
C ILE A 224 6.60 -3.68 33.42
N HIS A 225 6.69 -4.18 32.19
CA HIS A 225 5.96 -5.38 31.78
C HIS A 225 6.39 -6.62 32.56
N GLN A 226 7.69 -6.85 32.76
CA GLN A 226 8.20 -8.00 33.53
C GLN A 226 7.83 -7.91 35.02
N HIS A 227 8.00 -6.75 35.64
CA HIS A 227 7.65 -6.55 37.05
C HIS A 227 6.16 -6.74 37.32
N SER A 228 5.30 -6.36 36.37
CA SER A 228 3.86 -6.52 36.54
C SER A 228 3.44 -7.98 36.69
N SER A 229 4.05 -8.92 35.96
CA SER A 229 3.76 -10.34 36.15
C SER A 229 4.14 -10.82 37.56
N PHE A 230 5.25 -10.33 38.10
CA PHE A 230 5.68 -10.70 39.45
C PHE A 230 4.74 -10.17 40.54
N GLU A 231 4.30 -8.90 40.47
CA GLU A 231 3.35 -8.35 41.45
C GLU A 231 2.01 -9.11 41.43
N THR A 232 1.50 -9.44 40.23
CA THR A 232 0.25 -10.22 40.11
C THR A 232 0.40 -11.65 40.62
N ASP A 233 1.55 -12.28 40.38
CA ASP A 233 1.84 -13.63 40.88
C ASP A 233 2.01 -13.63 42.40
N ASP A 234 2.67 -12.61 42.96
CA ASP A 234 2.82 -12.43 44.41
C ASP A 234 1.48 -12.22 45.10
N LEU A 235 0.60 -11.39 44.52
CA LEU A 235 -0.74 -11.19 45.05
C LEU A 235 -1.57 -12.49 45.01
N ASN A 236 -1.52 -13.22 43.89
CA ASN A 236 -2.15 -14.53 43.77
C ASN A 236 -1.61 -15.52 44.81
N ARG A 237 -0.28 -15.61 44.97
CA ARG A 237 0.37 -16.50 45.96
C ARG A 237 0.00 -16.13 47.39
N LYS A 238 -0.04 -14.85 47.73
CA LYS A 238 -0.46 -14.32 49.04
C LYS A 238 -1.85 -14.84 49.40
N TYR A 239 -2.84 -14.65 48.51
CA TYR A 239 -4.22 -15.07 48.78
C TYR A 239 -4.41 -16.59 48.74
N LEU A 240 -3.73 -17.31 47.84
CA LEU A 240 -3.80 -18.78 47.82
C LEU A 240 -3.23 -19.40 49.10
N LYS A 241 -2.17 -18.82 49.66
CA LYS A 241 -1.57 -19.26 50.92
C LYS A 241 -2.50 -19.02 52.12
N GLU A 242 -3.20 -17.88 52.12
CA GLU A 242 -4.10 -17.50 53.22
C GLU A 242 -5.40 -18.31 53.21
N PHE A 243 -5.99 -18.55 52.03
CA PHE A 243 -7.33 -19.14 51.92
C PHE A 243 -7.37 -20.59 51.38
N ARG A 244 -6.23 -21.21 51.07
CA ARG A 244 -6.10 -22.61 50.56
C ARG A 244 -6.72 -22.88 49.17
N GLY A 245 -7.23 -21.88 48.48
CA GLY A 245 -7.79 -22.00 47.12
C GLY A 245 -8.77 -20.88 46.79
N ARG A 246 -9.10 -20.67 45.51
CA ARG A 246 -10.10 -19.65 45.12
C ARG A 246 -11.54 -20.04 45.47
N THR A 247 -11.83 -21.34 45.57
CA THR A 247 -13.19 -21.85 45.87
C THR A 247 -13.61 -21.66 47.32
N THR A 248 -12.66 -21.35 48.20
CA THR A 248 -12.88 -21.12 49.64
C THR A 248 -12.94 -19.63 49.99
N TRP A 249 -12.81 -18.75 48.99
CA TRP A 249 -12.85 -17.31 49.20
C TRP A 249 -14.28 -16.88 49.53
N SER A 250 -14.40 -16.02 50.54
CA SER A 250 -15.66 -15.30 50.75
C SER A 250 -15.84 -14.23 49.66
N GLU A 251 -17.06 -13.76 49.48
CA GLU A 251 -17.34 -12.62 48.58
C GLU A 251 -16.44 -11.42 48.90
N LYS A 252 -16.30 -11.08 50.19
CA LYS A 252 -15.38 -10.01 50.65
C LYS A 252 -13.92 -10.26 50.29
N THR A 253 -13.49 -11.53 50.25
CA THR A 253 -12.12 -11.90 49.85
C THR A 253 -11.92 -11.68 48.35
N HIS A 254 -12.92 -12.04 47.53
CA HIS A 254 -12.92 -11.75 46.10
C HIS A 254 -12.86 -10.26 45.81
N GLU A 255 -13.75 -9.48 46.44
CA GLU A 255 -13.78 -8.01 46.28
C GLU A 255 -12.42 -7.38 46.62
N LYS A 256 -11.84 -7.74 47.76
CA LYS A 256 -10.54 -7.22 48.18
C LYS A 256 -9.41 -7.62 47.21
N PHE A 257 -9.41 -8.85 46.71
CA PHE A 257 -8.43 -9.30 45.72
C PHE A 257 -8.56 -8.49 44.43
N ASP A 258 -9.78 -8.28 43.95
CA ASP A 258 -10.05 -7.51 42.74
C ASP A 258 -9.67 -6.03 42.90
N GLU A 259 -9.88 -5.45 44.08
CA GLU A 259 -9.40 -4.09 44.41
C GLU A 259 -7.87 -4.01 44.42
N GLU A 260 -7.16 -4.95 45.07
CA GLU A 260 -5.69 -4.99 45.07
C GLU A 260 -5.14 -5.21 43.64
N MET A 261 -5.78 -6.05 42.83
CA MET A 261 -5.43 -6.25 41.41
C MET A 261 -5.62 -4.98 40.59
N LYS A 262 -6.76 -4.30 40.72
CA LYS A 262 -7.02 -3.01 40.05
C LYS A 262 -6.00 -1.95 40.45
N ALA A 263 -5.57 -1.93 41.71
CA ALA A 263 -4.54 -1.01 42.19
C ALA A 263 -3.16 -1.30 41.57
N ILE A 264 -2.79 -2.58 41.39
CA ILE A 264 -1.58 -2.98 40.66
C ILE A 264 -1.66 -2.52 39.19
N GLU A 265 -2.78 -2.79 38.52
CA GLU A 265 -3.00 -2.40 37.12
C GLU A 265 -2.94 -0.87 36.95
N ALA A 266 -3.54 -0.10 37.86
CA ALA A 266 -3.51 1.36 37.82
C ALA A 266 -2.09 1.92 38.02
N ARG A 267 -1.31 1.39 38.98
CA ARG A 267 0.10 1.80 39.19
C ARG A 267 0.94 1.49 37.95
N ARG A 268 0.74 0.33 37.32
CA ARG A 268 1.39 -0.05 36.07
C ARG A 268 1.02 0.89 34.93
N ALA A 269 -0.27 1.11 34.70
CA ALA A 269 -0.75 2.00 33.64
C ALA A 269 -0.14 3.41 33.79
N LYS A 270 -0.07 3.92 35.02
CA LYS A 270 0.59 5.20 35.33
C LYS A 270 2.09 5.20 34.99
N ALA A 271 2.83 4.16 35.34
CA ALA A 271 4.27 4.07 35.04
C ALA A 271 4.54 3.99 33.53
N ILE A 272 3.70 3.24 32.80
CA ILE A 272 3.77 3.13 31.34
C ILE A 272 3.46 4.49 30.70
N ALA A 273 2.37 5.14 31.12
CA ALA A 273 2.00 6.46 30.63
C ALA A 273 3.15 7.46 30.84
N GLY A 274 3.73 7.53 32.05
CA GLY A 274 4.88 8.41 32.31
C GLY A 274 6.08 8.11 31.42
N THR A 275 6.41 6.83 31.19
CA THR A 275 7.53 6.46 30.30
C THR A 275 7.26 6.82 28.85
N ILE A 276 6.01 6.69 28.40
CA ILE A 276 5.59 7.10 27.06
C ILE A 276 5.63 8.63 26.91
N THR A 277 5.15 9.37 27.91
CA THR A 277 5.22 10.84 27.95
C THR A 277 6.67 11.29 27.83
N ASP A 278 7.60 10.65 28.55
CA ASP A 278 9.03 10.93 28.42
C ASP A 278 9.56 10.69 27.00
N ILE A 279 9.13 9.62 26.33
CA ILE A 279 9.51 9.32 24.93
C ILE A 279 9.03 10.42 23.99
N ILE A 280 7.80 10.91 24.18
CA ILE A 280 7.19 11.93 23.32
C ILE A 280 7.82 13.30 23.54
N ASN A 281 8.11 13.65 24.80
CA ASN A 281 8.64 14.95 25.18
C ASN A 281 10.15 15.08 24.98
N ASN A 282 10.85 14.00 24.63
CA ASN A 282 12.28 14.06 24.36
C ASN A 282 12.55 14.71 22.98
N GLU A 283 12.72 16.04 22.99
CA GLU A 283 12.98 16.86 21.80
C GLU A 283 14.32 16.51 21.12
N ASP A 284 15.32 16.02 21.87
CA ASP A 284 16.68 15.83 21.36
C ASP A 284 16.82 14.69 20.35
N ASP A 285 15.86 13.76 20.32
CA ASP A 285 15.85 12.65 19.37
C ASP A 285 14.72 12.74 18.32
N GLY A 286 13.76 13.67 18.48
CA GLY A 286 12.70 13.96 17.51
C GLY A 286 12.05 12.68 16.95
N VAL A 287 11.78 11.72 17.84
CA VAL A 287 11.51 10.33 17.47
C VAL A 287 10.07 10.16 17.02
N LEU A 288 9.13 10.68 17.78
CA LEU A 288 7.70 10.71 17.44
C LEU A 288 7.13 12.08 17.78
N SER A 289 6.34 12.67 16.87
CA SER A 289 5.55 13.84 17.22
C SER A 289 4.40 13.45 18.15
N ALA A 290 4.00 14.35 19.05
CA ALA A 290 2.84 14.11 19.92
C ALA A 290 1.56 13.85 19.12
N GLU A 291 1.39 14.53 17.98
CA GLU A 291 0.25 14.34 17.08
C GLU A 291 0.21 12.93 16.47
N THR A 292 1.36 12.43 15.99
CA THR A 292 1.51 11.06 15.49
C THR A 292 1.26 10.05 16.60
N PHE A 293 1.74 10.33 17.81
CA PHE A 293 1.50 9.45 18.95
C PHE A 293 0.00 9.37 19.27
N ILE A 294 -0.69 10.51 19.39
CA ILE A 294 -2.14 10.57 19.66
C ILE A 294 -2.93 9.81 18.59
N ARG A 295 -2.56 10.00 17.31
CA ARG A 295 -3.18 9.31 16.17
C ARG A 295 -3.16 7.79 16.34
N TYR A 296 -2.07 7.23 16.86
CA TYR A 296 -1.91 5.79 17.04
C TYR A 296 -2.28 5.29 18.45
N ALA A 297 -2.31 6.16 19.46
CA ALA A 297 -2.65 5.81 20.84
C ALA A 297 -4.05 5.20 20.98
N LYS A 298 -4.98 5.49 20.05
CA LYS A 298 -6.29 4.83 19.99
C LYS A 298 -6.20 3.28 19.89
N TYR A 299 -5.09 2.75 19.38
CA TYR A 299 -4.83 1.31 19.25
C TYR A 299 -4.01 0.69 20.38
N MET A 300 -3.54 1.51 21.33
CA MET A 300 -2.82 1.03 22.51
C MET A 300 -3.72 0.42 23.58
N GLY A 301 -5.03 0.71 23.53
CA GLY A 301 -6.01 0.40 24.56
C GLY A 301 -6.22 -1.07 24.90
N THR A 302 -5.65 -2.00 24.14
CA THR A 302 -5.66 -3.44 24.46
C THR A 302 -4.34 -3.93 25.07
N PHE A 303 -3.24 -3.21 24.88
CA PHE A 303 -1.90 -3.69 25.25
C PHE A 303 -1.45 -3.23 26.65
N PHE A 304 -1.87 -2.03 27.07
CA PHE A 304 -1.43 -1.42 28.33
C PHE A 304 -2.45 -1.47 29.47
N GLY A 305 -3.54 -2.22 29.30
CA GLY A 305 -4.63 -2.30 30.28
C GLY A 305 -5.74 -1.31 29.99
N ASN A 306 -6.39 -0.78 31.03
CA ASN A 306 -7.52 0.14 30.87
C ASN A 306 -7.13 1.38 30.05
N ARG A 307 -7.56 1.40 28.78
CA ARG A 307 -7.33 2.49 27.81
C ARG A 307 -7.55 3.87 28.42
N LYS A 308 -8.62 4.02 29.22
CA LYS A 308 -8.99 5.28 29.85
C LYS A 308 -7.88 5.82 30.74
N THR A 309 -7.29 4.97 31.58
CA THR A 309 -6.24 5.36 32.54
C THR A 309 -4.95 5.77 31.85
N VAL A 310 -4.57 5.09 30.75
CA VAL A 310 -3.35 5.44 29.99
C VAL A 310 -3.56 6.77 29.27
N LEU A 311 -4.71 6.96 28.63
CA LEU A 311 -5.02 8.22 27.94
C LEU A 311 -5.16 9.39 28.92
N GLU A 312 -5.83 9.20 30.06
CA GLU A 312 -5.95 10.24 31.10
C GLU A 312 -4.59 10.68 31.63
N GLY A 313 -3.65 9.75 31.83
CA GLY A 313 -2.29 10.07 32.27
C GLY A 313 -1.45 10.77 31.20
N LEU A 314 -1.66 10.46 29.92
CA LEU A 314 -1.01 11.17 28.82
C LEU A 314 -1.56 12.60 28.72
N ILE A 315 -2.89 12.75 28.75
CA ILE A 315 -3.56 14.04 28.59
C ILE A 315 -3.28 14.97 29.78
N SER A 316 -3.23 14.45 31.02
CA SER A 316 -3.00 15.27 32.22
C SER A 316 -1.63 15.94 32.25
N ASP A 317 -0.62 15.29 31.65
CA ASP A 317 0.77 15.71 31.78
C ASP A 317 1.27 16.50 30.55
N SER A 318 0.63 16.36 29.37
CA SER A 318 1.13 16.96 28.14
C SER A 318 0.23 18.00 27.47
N PHE A 319 -1.02 18.21 27.90
CA PHE A 319 -1.91 19.18 27.24
C PHE A 319 -2.76 19.97 28.25
N GLU A 320 -2.66 21.31 28.20
CA GLU A 320 -3.75 22.16 28.66
C GLU A 320 -4.99 21.81 27.82
N THR A 321 -5.98 21.20 28.45
CA THR A 321 -7.09 20.48 27.83
C THR A 321 -7.92 21.35 26.88
N ASN A 322 -7.98 20.96 25.61
CA ASN A 322 -9.13 21.23 24.73
C ASN A 322 -10.06 20.01 24.80
N ASP A 323 -11.30 20.21 25.24
CA ASP A 323 -12.29 19.17 25.56
C ASP A 323 -12.77 18.29 24.37
N GLU A 324 -12.24 18.44 23.15
CA GLU A 324 -12.74 17.73 21.96
C GLU A 324 -12.23 16.29 21.76
N PHE A 325 -11.32 15.78 22.60
CA PHE A 325 -10.60 14.51 22.36
C PHE A 325 -10.86 13.36 23.34
N LEU A 326 -11.69 13.57 24.37
CA LEU A 326 -12.17 12.53 25.31
C LEU A 326 -13.47 11.90 24.80
#